data_AF-A0A831NG00-F1
#
_entry.id   AF-A0A831NG00-F1
#
_cell.length_a   1.000
_cell.length_b   1.000
_cell.length_c   1.000
_cell.angle_alpha   90.00
_cell.angle_beta   90.00
_cell.angle_gamma   90.00
#
_symmetry.space_group_name_H-M   'P 1'
#
loop_
_entity.id
_entity.type
_entity.pdbx_description
1 polymer ?
#
loop_
_entity_poly.entity_id
_entity_poly.type
_entity_poly.pdbx_seq_one_letter_code
_entity_poly.pdbx_strand_id
1 'polypeptide(L)' 'MKEDSQNYELAFHMTPDLEESKIPEARSAIEGFVTSNGANITLSKEPVRTRLSYPVLHHKGSYFGYMHFST' A
#
# COMPACT_ATOMS: atom_id res chain seq x y z
N MET A 1 -22.92 10.48 20.66
CA MET A 1 -21.53 10.65 20.19
C MET A 1 -21.46 9.92 18.87
N LYS A 2 -21.24 10.60 17.74
CA LYS A 2 -20.96 9.90 16.48
C LYS A 2 -19.52 9.43 16.57
N GLU A 3 -19.32 8.12 16.71
CA GLU A 3 -18.06 7.50 16.30
C GLU A 3 -18.03 7.63 14.78
N ASP A 4 -17.58 8.79 14.28
CA ASP A 4 -17.32 8.98 12.86
C ASP A 4 -16.07 8.17 12.52
N SER A 5 -16.25 6.86 12.38
CA SER A 5 -15.18 6.00 11.88
C SER A 5 -14.82 6.48 10.48
N GLN A 6 -13.63 7.03 10.35
CA GLN A 6 -13.17 7.59 9.09
C GLN A 6 -12.51 6.47 8.28
N ASN A 7 -13.01 6.30 7.06
CA ASN A 7 -12.42 5.39 6.10
C ASN A 7 -11.32 6.12 5.31
N TYR A 8 -10.16 5.50 5.25
CA TYR A 8 -9.01 5.98 4.51
C TYR A 8 -8.58 4.97 3.46
N GLU A 9 -7.97 5.50 2.41
CA GLU A 9 -7.25 4.72 1.41
C GLU A 9 -5.77 5.11 1.45
N LEU A 10 -4.90 4.10 1.56
CA LEU A 10 -3.47 4.25 1.37
C LEU A 10 -3.07 3.50 0.11
N ALA A 11 -2.71 4.26 -0.92
CA ALA A 11 -2.15 3.74 -2.16
C ALA A 11 -0.63 3.96 -2.16
N PHE A 12 0.12 2.96 -2.62
CA PHE A 12 1.58 2.99 -2.60
C PHE A 12 2.18 2.37 -3.86
N HIS A 13 3.37 2.87 -4.20
CA HIS A 13 4.20 2.36 -5.29
C HIS A 13 5.51 1.83 -4.72
N MET A 14 5.84 0.59 -5.05
CA MET A 14 7.14 -0.02 -4.78
C MET A 14 8.00 0.00 -6.05
N THR A 15 9.31 0.15 -5.86
CA THR A 15 10.29 0.16 -6.95
C THR A 15 10.23 -1.15 -7.74
N PRO A 16 10.35 -1.10 -9.08
CA PRO A 16 10.27 -2.31 -9.92
C PRO A 16 11.48 -3.23 -9.74
N ASP A 17 12.57 -2.72 -9.16
CA ASP A 17 13.80 -3.48 -8.90
C ASP A 17 13.72 -4.33 -7.62
N LEU A 18 12.62 -4.25 -6.88
CA LEU A 18 12.37 -5.08 -5.71
C LEU A 18 12.17 -6.53 -6.15
N GLU A 19 12.87 -7.47 -5.52
CA GLU A 19 12.64 -8.89 -5.74
C GLU A 19 11.19 -9.25 -5.42
N GLU A 20 10.55 -10.04 -6.29
CA GLU A 20 9.12 -10.37 -6.14
C GLU A 20 8.81 -11.08 -4.81
N SER A 21 9.77 -11.82 -4.28
CA SER A 21 9.69 -12.46 -2.96
C SER A 21 9.58 -11.47 -1.79
N LYS A 22 10.04 -10.22 -1.96
CA LYS A 22 10.02 -9.17 -0.94
C LYS A 22 8.76 -8.30 -0.98
N ILE A 23 7.96 -8.40 -2.04
CA ILE A 23 6.72 -7.64 -2.18
C ILE A 23 5.71 -7.99 -1.07
N PRO A 24 5.48 -9.27 -0.72
CA PRO A 24 4.59 -9.63 0.39
C PRO A 24 5.11 -9.13 1.74
N GLU A 25 6.42 -9.18 1.97
CA GLU A 25 7.05 -8.70 3.20
C GLU A 25 6.90 -7.20 3.36
N ALA A 26 7.19 -6.43 2.31
CA ALA A 26 7.03 -4.98 2.31
C ALA A 26 5.56 -4.56 2.53
N ARG A 27 4.61 -5.31 1.94
CA ARG A 27 3.18 -5.12 2.20
C ARG A 27 2.85 -5.37 3.68
N SER A 28 3.29 -6.49 4.24
CA SER A 28 3.03 -6.84 5.64
C SER A 28 3.61 -5.80 6.60
N ALA A 29 4.77 -5.21 6.27
CA ALA A 29 5.34 -4.12 7.04
C ALA A 29 4.46 -2.86 7.04
N ILE A 30 3.85 -2.51 5.90
CA ILE A 30 2.91 -1.37 5.80
C ILE A 30 1.63 -1.67 6.58
N GLU A 31 1.09 -2.88 6.45
CA GLU A 31 -0.10 -3.30 7.22
C GLU A 31 0.16 -3.29 8.73
N GLY A 32 1.33 -3.77 9.15
CA GLY A 32 1.79 -3.72 10.54
C GLY A 32 1.93 -2.27 11.04
N PHE A 33 2.44 -1.36 10.21
CA PHE A 33 2.52 0.04 10.55
C PHE A 33 1.12 0.67 10.76
N VAL A 34 0.19 0.45 9.83
CA VAL A 34 -1.18 0.97 9.93
C VAL A 34 -1.90 0.43 11.17
N THR A 35 -1.84 -0.88 11.40
CA THR A 35 -2.48 -1.53 12.56
C THR A 35 -1.85 -1.11 13.89
N SER A 36 -0.53 -0.88 13.94
CA SER A 36 0.14 -0.38 15.15
C SER A 36 -0.31 1.03 15.57
N ASN A 37 -0.88 1.81 14.64
CA ASN A 37 -1.43 3.14 14.89
C ASN A 37 -2.93 3.11 15.26
N GLY A 38 -3.51 1.93 15.50
CA GLY A 38 -4.91 1.78 15.93
C GLY A 38 -5.93 1.70 14.81
N ALA A 39 -5.49 1.65 13.55
CA ALA A 39 -6.38 1.47 12.41
C ALA A 39 -6.69 -0.02 12.14
N ASN A 40 -7.89 -0.29 11.63
CA ASN A 40 -8.31 -1.63 11.22
C ASN A 40 -8.35 -1.73 9.69
N ILE A 41 -7.63 -2.69 9.12
CA ILE A 41 -7.54 -2.88 7.67
C ILE A 41 -8.79 -3.61 7.19
N THR A 42 -9.57 -2.97 6.32
CA THR A 42 -10.81 -3.52 5.76
C THR A 42 -10.58 -4.19 4.40
N LEU A 43 -9.61 -3.70 3.64
CA LEU A 43 -9.23 -4.26 2.34
C LEU A 43 -7.73 -4.07 2.14
N SER A 44 -7.05 -5.07 1.57
CA SER A 44 -5.68 -4.92 1.15
C SER A 44 -5.43 -5.68 -0.15
N LYS A 45 -5.03 -4.95 -1.19
CA LYS A 45 -4.81 -5.49 -2.53
C LYS A 45 -3.33 -5.83 -2.72
N GLU A 46 -3.10 -6.98 -3.36
CA GLU A 46 -1.74 -7.37 -3.75
C GLU A 46 -1.10 -6.36 -4.72
N PRO A 47 0.16 -5.97 -4.48
CA PRO A 47 0.85 -5.06 -5.38
C PRO A 47 1.06 -5.71 -6.75
N VAL A 48 0.57 -5.05 -7.80
CA VAL A 48 0.70 -5.54 -9.18
C VAL A 48 1.60 -4.61 -9.99
N ARG A 49 2.33 -5.16 -10.96
CA ARG A 49 3.13 -4.34 -11.87
C ARG A 49 2.21 -3.39 -12.65
N THR A 50 2.52 -2.10 -12.59
CA THR A 50 1.83 -1.05 -13.35
C THR A 50 2.83 -0.10 -13.99
N ARG A 51 2.43 0.47 -15.12
CA ARG A 51 3.19 1.54 -15.79
C ARG A 51 2.85 2.87 -15.15
N LEU A 52 3.87 3.63 -14.79
CA LEU A 52 3.70 4.99 -14.28
C LEU A 52 3.38 5.96 -15.42
N SER A 53 2.53 6.95 -15.16
CA SER A 53 2.20 8.01 -16.11
C SER A 53 3.43 8.86 -16.48
N TYR A 54 4.39 8.97 -15.56
CA TYR A 54 5.68 9.62 -15.75
C TYR A 54 6.76 8.87 -14.95
N PRO A 55 8.05 8.97 -15.34
CA PRO A 55 9.11 8.28 -14.63
C PRO A 55 9.31 8.83 -13.21
N VAL A 56 9.42 7.93 -12.23
CA VAL A 56 9.84 8.28 -10.86
C VAL A 56 11.18 7.57 -10.61
N LEU A 57 12.21 8.32 -10.22
CA LEU A 57 13.57 7.80 -10.05
C LEU A 57 14.09 7.03 -11.28
N HIS A 58 13.83 7.56 -12.50
CA HIS A 58 14.15 6.92 -13.79
C HIS A 58 13.40 5.61 -14.09
N HIS A 59 12.51 5.15 -13.22
CA HIS A 59 11.66 3.98 -13.47
C HIS A 59 10.35 4.39 -14.14
N LYS A 60 9.99 3.70 -15.23
CA LYS A 60 8.70 3.86 -15.93
C LYS A 60 7.61 2.93 -15.41
N GLY A 61 7.95 2.02 -14.51
CA GLY A 61 7.05 1.04 -13.92
C GLY A 61 7.26 0.94 -12.41
N SER A 62 6.28 0.37 -11.73
CA SER A 62 6.27 0.15 -10.29
C SER A 62 5.36 -1.02 -9.95
N TYR A 63 5.47 -1.55 -8.73
CA TYR A 63 4.41 -2.38 -8.17
C TYR A 63 3.45 -1.50 -7.39
N PHE A 64 2.18 -1.49 -7.79
CA PHE A 64 1.15 -0.67 -7.18
C PHE A 64 0.22 -1.53 -6.34
N GLY A 65 0.11 -1.17 -5.06
CA GLY A 65 -0.84 -1.74 -4.12
C GLY A 65 -1.63 -0.64 -3.43
N TYR A 66 -2.77 -1.00 -2.88
CA TYR A 66 -3.54 -0.11 -2.02
C TYR A 66 -4.24 -0.90 -0.92
N MET A 67 -4.53 -0.21 0.17
CA MET A 67 -5.30 -0.74 1.28
C MET A 67 -6.32 0.28 1.76
N HIS A 68 -7.46 -0.23 2.23
CA HIS A 68 -8.47 0.55 2.93
C HIS A 68 -8.40 0.21 4.40
N PHE A 69 -8.50 1.24 5.24
CA PHE A 69 -8.56 1.06 6.68
C PHE A 69 -9.51 2.07 7.30
N SER A 70 -10.04 1.72 8.46
CA SER A 70 -10.88 2.58 9.28
C SER A 70 -10.17 2.89 10.59
N THR A 71 -10.33 4.13 11.07
CA THR A 71 -9.93 4.53 12.43
C THR A 71 -11.13 4.89 13.29
#